data_AF-A0MA83-F1
#
_entry.id   AF-A0MA83-F1
#
_cell.length_a   1.000
_cell.length_b   1.000
_cell.length_c   1.000
_cell.angle_alpha   90.00
_cell.angle_beta   90.00
_cell.angle_gamma   90.00
#
_symmetry.space_group_name_H-M   'P 1'
#
loop_
_entity.id
_entity.type
_entity.pdbx_description
1 polymer ?
#
loop_
_entity_poly.entity_id
_entity_poly.type
_entity_poly.pdbx_seq_one_letter_code
_entity_poly.pdbx_strand_id
1 'polypeptide(L)'
;ADIGDIIRGKDLYLGNRKEREKEELQKNLKFIFKKIYNGLNAKAQQYYSDDKSGNYFQLREDWWALNRREVWKAMTCDAPDEAKYNVIGSDGTITPSNYKKCQCVTHDVPTYLDYVPQFLR
;
A
#
# COMPACT_ATOMS: atom_id res chain seq x y z
N ALA A 1 4.06 3.13 -4.09
CA ALA A 1 2.94 4.00 -3.68
C ALA A 1 1.66 3.62 -4.39
N ASP A 2 1.64 3.53 -5.74
CA ASP A 2 0.40 3.27 -6.50
C ASP A 2 -0.26 1.91 -6.18
N ILE A 3 0.52 0.84 -5.98
CA ILE A 3 -0.02 -0.44 -5.49
C ILE A 3 -0.81 -0.24 -4.19
N GLY A 4 -0.28 0.58 -3.26
CA GLY A 4 -0.96 0.90 -2.01
C GLY A 4 -2.28 1.64 -2.26
N ASP A 5 -2.33 2.58 -3.20
CA ASP A 5 -3.57 3.28 -3.55
C ASP A 5 -4.58 2.36 -4.25
N ILE A 6 -4.14 1.42 -5.06
CA ILE A 6 -5.02 0.41 -5.67
C ILE A 6 -5.66 -0.45 -4.58
N ILE A 7 -4.87 -0.97 -3.63
CA ILE A 7 -5.36 -1.79 -2.52
C ILE A 7 -6.35 -1.00 -1.65
N ARG A 8 -6.02 0.26 -1.34
CA ARG A 8 -6.82 1.16 -0.50
C ARG A 8 -8.03 1.78 -1.21
N GLY A 9 -8.14 1.60 -2.52
CA GLY A 9 -9.23 2.18 -3.33
C GLY A 9 -9.09 3.70 -3.54
N LYS A 10 -7.88 4.23 -3.44
CA LYS A 10 -7.52 5.65 -3.63
C LYS A 10 -6.93 5.96 -5.00
N ASP A 11 -6.71 4.94 -5.83
CA ASP A 11 -6.11 5.11 -7.15
C ASP A 11 -7.04 5.90 -8.11
N LEU A 12 -6.49 6.95 -8.72
CA LEU A 12 -7.11 7.90 -9.63
C LEU A 12 -6.90 7.56 -11.11
N TYR A 13 -6.26 6.43 -11.46
CA TYR A 13 -6.04 6.08 -12.85
C TYR A 13 -7.37 5.85 -13.61
N LEU A 14 -7.66 6.68 -14.61
CA LEU A 14 -8.90 6.64 -15.41
C LEU A 14 -8.63 6.33 -16.89
N GLY A 15 -7.54 5.63 -17.21
CA GLY A 15 -7.04 5.49 -18.58
C GLY A 15 -8.10 5.08 -19.63
N ASN A 16 -7.99 5.66 -20.83
CA ASN A 16 -8.90 5.43 -21.94
C ASN A 16 -8.96 3.94 -22.34
N ARG A 17 -10.15 3.33 -22.24
CA ARG A 17 -10.50 1.92 -22.59
C ARG A 17 -10.14 0.82 -21.57
N LYS A 18 -9.61 1.14 -20.39
CA LYS A 18 -9.29 0.16 -19.32
C LYS A 18 -10.12 0.27 -18.05
N GLU A 19 -11.19 1.08 -18.06
CA GLU A 19 -12.12 1.20 -16.92
C GLU A 19 -12.65 -0.17 -16.47
N ARG A 20 -12.95 -1.06 -17.42
CA ARG A 20 -13.45 -2.40 -17.09
C ARG A 20 -12.45 -3.24 -16.29
N GLU A 21 -11.17 -3.24 -16.66
CA GLU A 21 -10.12 -3.97 -15.93
C GLU A 21 -9.94 -3.41 -14.52
N LYS A 22 -9.94 -2.07 -14.38
CA LYS A 22 -9.87 -1.40 -13.08
C LYS A 22 -11.10 -1.70 -12.22
N GLU A 23 -12.29 -1.66 -12.79
CA GLU A 23 -13.52 -2.02 -12.10
C GLU A 23 -13.52 -3.47 -11.64
N GLU A 24 -13.11 -4.40 -12.50
CA GLU A 24 -13.01 -5.83 -12.17
C GLU A 24 -12.00 -6.05 -11.04
N LEU A 25 -10.84 -5.40 -11.10
CA LEU A 25 -9.85 -5.41 -10.02
C LEU A 25 -10.43 -4.87 -8.71
N GLN A 26 -11.09 -3.71 -8.73
CA GLN A 26 -11.68 -3.12 -7.54
C GLN A 26 -12.84 -3.95 -6.98
N LYS A 27 -13.67 -4.56 -7.84
CA LYS A 27 -14.72 -5.52 -7.45
C LYS A 27 -14.11 -6.74 -6.75
N ASN A 28 -13.03 -7.30 -7.30
CA ASN A 28 -12.31 -8.42 -6.68
C ASN A 28 -11.71 -8.04 -5.32
N LEU A 29 -11.10 -6.86 -5.20
CA LEU A 29 -10.58 -6.36 -3.92
C LEU A 29 -11.72 -6.20 -2.90
N LYS A 30 -12.87 -5.63 -3.29
CA LYS A 30 -14.04 -5.51 -2.37
C LYS A 30 -14.51 -6.88 -1.90
N PHE A 31 -14.55 -7.87 -2.79
CA PHE A 31 -14.92 -9.23 -2.44
C PHE A 31 -13.92 -9.89 -1.46
N ILE A 32 -12.62 -9.69 -1.66
CA ILE A 32 -11.58 -10.18 -0.75
C ILE A 32 -11.71 -9.53 0.63
N PHE A 33 -11.85 -8.20 0.69
CA PHE A 33 -11.99 -7.49 1.96
C PHE A 33 -13.31 -7.79 2.68
N LYS A 34 -14.38 -8.08 1.94
CA LYS A 34 -15.62 -8.62 2.53
C LYS A 34 -15.39 -9.96 3.23
N LYS A 35 -14.63 -10.87 2.60
CA LYS A 35 -14.27 -12.15 3.23
C LYS A 35 -13.39 -11.95 4.46
N ILE A 36 -12.41 -11.06 4.39
CA ILE A 36 -11.57 -10.71 5.54
C ILE A 36 -12.43 -10.17 6.68
N TYR A 37 -13.29 -9.18 6.42
CA TYR A 37 -14.20 -8.59 7.41
C TYR A 37 -15.08 -9.65 8.10
N ASN A 38 -15.70 -10.54 7.32
CA ASN A 38 -16.54 -11.61 7.84
C ASN A 38 -15.75 -12.63 8.70
N GLY A 39 -14.45 -12.76 8.46
CA GLY A 39 -13.55 -13.61 9.26
C GLY A 39 -13.02 -12.95 10.54
N LEU A 40 -13.27 -11.66 10.74
CA LEU A 40 -12.87 -10.94 11.95
C LEU A 40 -13.76 -11.35 13.14
N ASN A 41 -13.20 -11.25 14.36
CA ASN A 41 -14.00 -11.40 15.58
C ASN A 41 -15.00 -10.23 15.75
N ALA A 42 -16.00 -10.42 16.61
CA ALA A 42 -17.08 -9.43 16.80
C ALA A 42 -16.58 -8.02 17.19
N LYS A 43 -15.53 -7.94 18.03
CA LYS A 43 -14.96 -6.65 18.46
C LYS A 43 -14.30 -5.91 17.29
N ALA A 44 -13.56 -6.62 16.44
CA ALA A 44 -12.93 -6.05 15.25
C ALA A 44 -13.97 -5.67 14.19
N GLN A 45 -15.01 -6.49 13.99
CA GLN A 45 -16.13 -6.11 13.10
C GLN A 45 -16.86 -4.85 13.57
N GLN A 46 -17.01 -4.67 14.88
CA GLN A 46 -17.58 -3.48 15.49
C GLN A 46 -16.67 -2.25 15.30
N TYR A 47 -15.36 -2.42 15.40
CA TYR A 47 -14.40 -1.35 15.12
C TYR A 47 -14.52 -0.85 13.67
N TYR A 48 -14.69 -1.77 12.71
CA TYR A 48 -14.90 -1.46 11.29
C TYR A 48 -16.38 -1.39 10.91
N SER A 49 -17.26 -0.88 11.78
CA SER A 49 -18.71 -0.86 11.51
C SER A 49 -19.10 -0.02 10.29
N ASP A 50 -18.37 1.06 10.04
CA ASP A 50 -18.68 2.03 8.99
C ASP A 50 -18.29 1.51 7.59
N ASP A 51 -17.40 0.50 7.58
CA ASP A 51 -16.96 -0.21 6.40
C ASP A 51 -18.01 -1.21 5.86
N LYS A 52 -19.11 -1.44 6.59
CA LYS A 52 -20.27 -2.22 6.13
C LYS A 52 -20.89 -1.67 4.83
N SER A 53 -20.62 -0.40 4.52
CA SER A 53 -20.97 0.24 3.24
C SER A 53 -20.33 -0.42 2.00
N GLY A 54 -19.39 -1.36 2.20
CA GLY A 54 -18.93 -2.30 1.18
C GLY A 54 -17.61 -1.95 0.50
N ASN A 55 -17.04 -0.78 0.81
CA ASN A 55 -15.71 -0.39 0.32
C ASN A 55 -14.57 -0.78 1.26
N TYR A 56 -14.85 -0.98 2.55
CA TYR A 56 -13.86 -1.41 3.54
C TYR A 56 -12.65 -0.46 3.63
N PHE A 57 -12.88 0.85 3.59
CA PHE A 57 -11.80 1.83 3.50
C PHE A 57 -10.87 1.77 4.71
N GLN A 58 -11.43 1.76 5.93
CA GLN A 58 -10.61 1.75 7.14
C GLN A 58 -9.86 0.42 7.28
N LEU A 59 -10.52 -0.71 7.03
CA LEU A 59 -9.90 -2.03 7.03
C LEU A 59 -8.78 -2.15 5.99
N ARG A 60 -8.95 -1.57 4.79
CA ARG A 60 -7.92 -1.57 3.74
C ARG A 60 -6.71 -0.70 4.10
N GLU A 61 -6.93 0.47 4.70
CA GLU A 61 -5.85 1.33 5.20
C GLU A 61 -5.02 0.62 6.26
N ASP A 62 -5.67 0.01 7.25
CA ASP A 62 -5.00 -0.70 8.34
C ASP A 62 -4.28 -1.95 7.81
N TRP A 63 -4.90 -2.68 6.88
CA TRP A 63 -4.26 -3.81 6.22
C TRP A 63 -2.99 -3.38 5.48
N TRP A 64 -3.03 -2.26 4.74
CA TRP A 64 -1.84 -1.74 4.07
C TRP A 64 -0.77 -1.32 5.08
N ALA A 65 -1.12 -0.58 6.13
CA ALA A 65 -0.19 -0.14 7.16
C ALA A 65 0.55 -1.31 7.83
N LEU A 66 -0.16 -2.42 8.09
CA LEU A 66 0.42 -3.63 8.68
C LEU A 66 1.27 -4.44 7.71
N ASN A 67 0.91 -4.49 6.42
CA ASN A 67 1.54 -5.41 5.44
C ASN A 67 2.52 -4.72 4.49
N ARG A 68 2.64 -3.39 4.47
CA ARG A 68 3.51 -2.64 3.54
C ARG A 68 4.98 -3.06 3.57
N ARG A 69 5.48 -3.52 4.73
CA ARG A 69 6.84 -4.06 4.88
C ARG A 69 7.06 -5.32 4.03
N GLU A 70 6.13 -6.27 4.10
CA GLU A 70 6.21 -7.51 3.31
C GLU A 70 6.02 -7.23 1.81
N VAL A 71 5.14 -6.30 1.46
CA VAL A 71 4.98 -5.84 0.07
C VAL A 71 6.27 -5.22 -0.46
N TRP A 72 6.92 -4.34 0.31
CA TRP A 72 8.20 -3.74 -0.07
C TRP A 72 9.31 -4.77 -0.26
N LYS A 73 9.39 -5.74 0.66
CA LYS A 73 10.34 -6.85 0.57
C LYS A 73 10.16 -7.66 -0.71
N ALA A 74 8.91 -7.94 -1.09
CA ALA A 74 8.60 -8.61 -2.35
C ALA A 74 8.96 -7.75 -3.58
N MET A 75 8.60 -6.46 -3.56
CA MET A 75 8.91 -5.52 -4.66
C MET A 75 10.42 -5.37 -4.92
N THR A 76 11.22 -5.46 -3.86
CA THR A 76 12.68 -5.26 -3.94
C THR A 76 13.47 -6.57 -4.08
N CYS A 77 12.79 -7.72 -4.20
CA CYS A 77 13.44 -9.03 -4.26
C CYS A 77 14.48 -9.12 -5.39
N ASP A 78 14.15 -8.57 -6.56
CA ASP A 78 15.00 -8.59 -7.77
C ASP A 78 15.80 -7.31 -8.00
N ALA A 79 15.79 -6.37 -7.03
CA ALA A 79 16.66 -5.21 -7.13
C ALA A 79 18.15 -5.61 -7.07
N PRO A 80 19.06 -4.90 -7.76
CA PRO A 80 20.49 -5.12 -7.65
C PRO A 80 20.99 -4.98 -6.19
N ASP A 81 22.04 -5.71 -5.82
CA ASP A 81 22.55 -5.69 -4.45
C ASP A 81 23.10 -4.30 -4.07
N GLU A 82 23.70 -3.60 -5.02
CA GLU A 82 24.22 -2.23 -4.88
C GLU A 82 23.12 -1.14 -4.88
N ALA A 83 21.88 -1.47 -5.26
CA ALA A 83 20.81 -0.49 -5.35
C ALA A 83 20.41 0.03 -3.96
N LYS A 84 20.28 1.35 -3.84
CA LYS A 84 19.91 2.08 -2.62
C LYS A 84 18.71 2.97 -2.84
N TYR A 85 17.86 3.10 -1.84
CA TYR A 85 16.81 4.14 -1.83
C TYR A 85 17.33 5.38 -1.10
N ASN A 86 17.28 6.55 -1.75
CA ASN A 86 17.78 7.79 -1.17
C ASN A 86 16.63 8.64 -0.63
N VAL A 87 16.74 9.08 0.61
CA VAL A 87 15.83 10.05 1.25
C VAL A 87 16.53 11.40 1.34
N ILE A 88 15.89 12.45 0.84
CA ILE A 88 16.39 13.83 0.96
C ILE A 88 15.70 14.48 2.15
N GLY A 89 16.48 14.87 3.16
CA GLY A 89 16.01 15.61 4.31
C GLY A 89 15.63 17.05 3.97
N SER A 90 14.92 17.71 4.87
CA SER A 90 14.53 19.13 4.70
C SER A 90 15.72 20.08 4.65
N ASP A 91 16.86 19.66 5.21
CA ASP A 91 18.16 20.34 5.18
C ASP A 91 18.97 20.06 3.90
N GLY A 92 18.45 19.24 2.99
CA GLY A 92 19.13 18.80 1.77
C GLY A 92 20.04 17.58 1.95
N THR A 93 20.15 17.03 3.18
CA THR A 93 20.98 15.86 3.44
C THR A 93 20.40 14.63 2.75
N ILE A 94 21.24 13.88 2.02
CA ILE A 94 20.85 12.64 1.35
C ILE A 94 21.23 11.45 2.21
N THR A 95 20.23 10.70 2.66
CA THR A 95 20.41 9.46 3.43
C THR A 95 20.05 8.25 2.56
N PRO A 96 21.03 7.43 2.14
CA PRO A 96 20.76 6.18 1.44
C PRO A 96 20.27 5.09 2.39
N SER A 97 19.51 4.14 1.87
CA SER A 97 19.10 2.95 2.61
C SER A 97 20.33 2.16 3.09
N ASN A 98 20.34 1.74 4.35
CA ASN A 98 21.54 1.16 4.97
C ASN A 98 21.76 -0.33 4.65
N TYR A 99 20.92 -0.93 3.79
CA TYR A 99 21.08 -2.32 3.32
C TYR A 99 20.95 -2.43 1.80
N LYS A 100 21.24 -3.60 1.26
CA LYS A 100 21.19 -3.89 -0.19
C LYS A 100 19.77 -3.84 -0.73
N LYS A 101 19.63 -3.80 -2.06
CA LYS A 101 18.34 -3.94 -2.75
C LYS A 101 17.28 -2.92 -2.31
N CYS A 102 17.66 -1.66 -2.10
CA CYS A 102 16.74 -0.60 -1.64
C CYS A 102 16.05 -0.91 -0.29
N GLN A 103 16.66 -1.71 0.58
CA GLN A 103 16.12 -2.07 1.90
C GLN A 103 16.91 -1.42 3.04
N CYS A 104 16.31 -1.41 4.22
CA CYS A 104 16.97 -1.16 5.49
C CYS A 104 17.35 -2.48 6.19
N VAL A 105 18.37 -2.48 7.03
CA VAL A 105 18.79 -3.66 7.83
C VAL A 105 17.65 -4.13 8.76
N THR A 106 16.83 -3.20 9.23
CA THR A 106 15.66 -3.46 10.06
C THR A 106 14.47 -4.03 9.27
N HIS A 107 14.61 -4.21 7.95
CA HIS A 107 13.53 -4.52 7.02
C HIS A 107 12.40 -3.49 6.96
N ASP A 108 12.66 -2.28 7.48
CA ASP A 108 11.74 -1.16 7.31
C ASP A 108 11.71 -0.66 5.86
N VAL A 109 10.58 -0.07 5.48
CA VAL A 109 10.38 0.58 4.19
C VAL A 109 11.05 1.96 4.25
N PRO A 110 12.06 2.26 3.42
CA PRO A 110 12.80 3.53 3.48
C PRO A 110 12.03 4.72 2.89
N THR A 111 10.78 4.53 2.46
CA THR A 111 9.94 5.54 1.81
C THR A 111 8.59 5.70 2.49
N TYR A 112 8.00 6.89 2.35
CA TYR A 112 6.64 7.21 2.77
C TYR A 112 5.78 7.71 1.61
N LEU A 113 6.19 7.47 0.35
CA LEU A 113 5.42 7.91 -0.82
C LEU A 113 4.01 7.31 -0.85
N ASP A 114 3.78 6.14 -0.26
CA ASP A 114 2.45 5.56 -0.07
C ASP A 114 1.57 6.32 0.95
N TYR A 115 2.10 7.33 1.64
CA TYR A 115 1.31 8.27 2.44
C TYR A 115 1.23 9.68 1.83
N VAL A 116 1.77 9.87 0.60
CA VAL A 116 1.64 11.11 -0.16
C VAL A 116 0.44 10.99 -1.12
N PRO A 117 -0.46 11.98 -1.19
CA PRO A 117 -1.58 11.98 -2.15
C PRO A 117 -1.12 11.72 -3.59
N GLN A 118 -1.80 10.84 -4.33
CA GLN A 118 -1.35 10.40 -5.66
C GLN A 118 -1.06 11.54 -6.64
N PHE A 119 -1.88 12.59 -6.62
CA PHE A 119 -1.71 13.75 -7.48
C PHE A 119 -0.37 14.48 -7.28
N LEU A 120 0.23 14.38 -6.09
CA LEU A 120 1.48 15.07 -5.73
C LEU A 120 2.74 14.20 -5.90
N ARG A 121 2.58 12.92 -6.26
CA ARG A 121 3.69 11.99 -6.45
C ARG A 121 4.28 12.08 -7.84
#